data_AF-A0A948E6S9-F1
#
_entry.id   AF-A0A948E6S9-F1
#
_cell.length_a   1.000
_cell.length_b   1.000
_cell.length_c   1.000
_cell.angle_alpha   90.00
_cell.angle_beta   90.00
_cell.angle_gamma   90.00
#
_symmetry.space_group_name_H-M   'P 1'
#
loop_
_entity.id
_entity.type
_entity.pdbx_description
1 polymer ?
#
loop_
_entity_poly.entity_id
_entity_poly.type
_entity_poly.pdbx_seq_one_letter_code
_entity_poly.pdbx_strand_id
1 'polypeptide(L)'
;MRLITALLVLSVVVFLGCDDDSGSEPNPCEPNPCNGSHSLCANEEGEAVCRCPVGYHDSLGECCPVNSTFDGSYCVCDVGYSGQGDDCIATCQVGDDTVGAVAEPTLRATLPASWDENWYAS
;
A
#
# COMPACT_ATOMS: atom_id res chain seq x y z
N MET A 1 -27.99 -65.05 13.80
CA MET A 1 -27.55 -64.33 12.57
C MET A 1 -27.81 -62.82 12.56
N ARG A 2 -28.46 -62.22 13.59
CA ARG A 2 -28.70 -60.75 13.64
C ARG A 2 -27.62 -59.94 14.40
N LEU A 3 -26.73 -60.59 15.16
CA LEU A 3 -25.65 -59.89 15.90
C LEU A 3 -24.47 -59.47 14.99
N ILE A 4 -24.19 -60.22 13.92
CA ILE A 4 -23.04 -59.97 13.03
C ILE A 4 -23.26 -58.67 12.23
N THR A 5 -24.51 -58.39 11.85
CA THR A 5 -24.88 -57.19 11.09
C THR A 5 -24.73 -55.92 11.93
N ALA A 6 -25.05 -55.96 13.23
CA ALA A 6 -24.92 -54.80 14.12
C ALA A 6 -23.45 -54.43 14.41
N LEU A 7 -22.57 -55.44 14.53
CA LEU A 7 -21.13 -55.25 14.69
C LEU A 7 -20.47 -54.65 13.45
N LEU A 8 -20.86 -55.06 12.24
CA LEU A 8 -20.33 -54.50 11.00
C LEU A 8 -20.73 -53.03 10.79
N VAL A 9 -21.96 -52.66 11.13
CA VAL A 9 -22.43 -51.28 10.99
C VAL A 9 -21.73 -50.35 11.98
N LEU A 10 -21.52 -50.78 13.23
CA LEU A 10 -20.82 -49.99 14.25
C LEU A 10 -19.35 -49.73 13.88
N SER A 11 -18.68 -50.66 13.19
CA SER A 11 -17.31 -50.50 12.71
C SER A 11 -17.17 -49.49 11.56
N VAL A 12 -18.21 -49.30 10.74
CA VAL A 12 -18.17 -48.39 9.57
C VAL A 12 -18.37 -46.93 9.98
N VAL A 13 -19.21 -46.65 10.98
CA VAL A 13 -19.44 -45.27 11.46
C VAL A 13 -18.25 -44.68 12.24
N VAL A 14 -17.32 -45.50 12.73
CA VAL A 14 -16.12 -45.03 13.47
C VAL A 14 -15.05 -44.44 12.55
N PHE A 15 -15.17 -44.59 11.22
CA PHE A 15 -14.25 -43.99 10.24
C PHE A 15 -14.77 -42.70 9.60
N LEU A 16 -15.94 -42.20 10.00
CA LEU A 16 -16.27 -40.78 9.80
C LEU A 16 -15.48 -39.98 10.85
N GLY A 17 -14.16 -40.04 10.73
CA GLY A 17 -13.29 -39.05 11.33
C GLY A 17 -13.79 -37.71 10.85
N CYS A 18 -14.17 -36.86 11.79
CA CYS A 18 -14.00 -35.44 11.58
C CYS A 18 -12.47 -35.24 11.54
N ASP A 19 -11.86 -35.57 10.41
CA ASP A 19 -10.58 -35.00 10.04
C ASP A 19 -10.90 -33.52 9.83
N ASP A 20 -10.91 -32.79 10.94
CA ASP A 20 -10.64 -31.36 10.98
C ASP A 20 -9.17 -31.22 10.56
N ASP A 21 -8.88 -31.58 9.31
CA ASP A 21 -7.72 -31.13 8.59
C ASP A 21 -7.99 -29.64 8.42
N SER A 22 -7.69 -28.92 9.49
CA SER A 22 -7.30 -27.52 9.42
C SER A 22 -6.14 -27.49 8.44
N GLY A 23 -6.50 -27.49 7.15
CA GLY A 23 -5.59 -27.35 6.03
C GLY A 23 -4.94 -25.99 6.22
N SER A 24 -3.84 -25.99 6.95
CA SER A 24 -2.89 -24.89 6.93
C SER A 24 -2.36 -24.91 5.50
N GLU A 25 -3.08 -24.24 4.60
CA GLU A 25 -2.61 -24.05 3.24
C GLU A 25 -1.19 -23.51 3.36
N PRO A 26 -0.22 -24.12 2.66
CA PRO A 26 1.16 -23.72 2.79
C PRO A 26 1.27 -22.23 2.49
N ASN A 27 1.86 -21.46 3.42
CA ASN A 27 2.00 -20.02 3.24
C ASN A 27 2.87 -19.76 1.99
N PRO A 28 2.32 -19.16 0.92
CA PRO A 28 3.05 -18.92 -0.32
C PRO A 28 4.21 -17.93 -0.14
N CYS A 29 4.23 -17.20 0.98
CA CYS A 29 5.34 -16.33 1.37
C CYS A 29 6.47 -17.06 2.11
N GLU A 30 6.44 -18.38 2.27
CA GLU A 30 7.47 -19.18 2.95
C GLU A 30 7.98 -20.34 2.06
N PRO A 31 9.25 -20.27 1.56
CA PRO A 31 10.19 -19.14 1.69
C PRO A 31 9.74 -17.93 0.86
N ASN A 32 10.10 -16.71 1.28
CA ASN A 32 9.69 -15.48 0.60
C ASN A 32 10.08 -15.53 -0.89
N PRO A 33 9.10 -15.60 -1.81
CA PRO A 33 9.38 -15.70 -3.24
C PRO A 33 9.74 -14.34 -3.86
N CYS A 34 9.51 -13.25 -3.13
CA CYS A 34 9.74 -11.90 -3.60
C CYS A 34 11.23 -11.59 -3.62
N ASN A 35 11.68 -11.01 -4.74
CA ASN A 35 13.09 -10.71 -4.99
C ASN A 35 13.22 -9.31 -5.60
N GLY A 36 14.42 -8.72 -5.52
CA GLY A 36 14.68 -7.38 -6.02
C GLY A 36 14.08 -6.30 -5.12
N SER A 37 13.48 -5.28 -5.73
CA SER A 37 12.99 -4.06 -5.07
C SER A 37 11.73 -4.31 -4.21
N HIS A 38 10.92 -5.29 -4.57
CA HIS A 38 9.69 -5.69 -3.86
C HIS A 38 10.01 -6.75 -2.81
N SER A 39 10.51 -6.37 -1.64
CA SER A 39 10.97 -7.33 -0.62
C SER A 39 9.87 -7.83 0.33
N LEU A 40 8.70 -7.18 0.36
CA LEU A 40 7.60 -7.54 1.26
C LEU A 40 6.65 -8.52 0.59
N CYS A 41 6.42 -9.69 1.18
CA CYS A 41 5.42 -10.66 0.71
C CYS A 41 4.15 -10.58 1.57
N ALA A 42 2.99 -10.53 0.92
CA ALA A 42 1.69 -10.70 1.53
C ALA A 42 1.00 -11.93 0.92
N ASN A 43 0.40 -12.78 1.76
CA ASN A 43 -0.47 -13.86 1.28
C ASN A 43 -1.88 -13.27 1.07
N GLU A 44 -2.30 -13.16 -0.19
CA GLU A 44 -3.65 -12.73 -0.57
C GLU A 44 -4.35 -13.88 -1.29
N GLU A 45 -5.43 -14.39 -0.69
CA GLU A 45 -6.25 -15.48 -1.27
C GLU A 45 -5.46 -16.75 -1.63
N GLY A 46 -4.37 -17.05 -0.92
CA GLY A 46 -3.51 -18.21 -1.19
C GLY A 46 -2.38 -17.93 -2.20
N GLU A 47 -2.23 -16.69 -2.66
CA GLU A 47 -1.18 -16.25 -3.57
C GLU A 47 -0.18 -15.32 -2.88
N ALA A 48 1.10 -15.43 -3.23
CA ALA A 48 2.13 -14.52 -2.76
C ALA A 48 2.12 -13.24 -3.59
N VAL A 49 1.70 -12.13 -2.98
CA VAL A 49 1.72 -10.79 -3.56
C VAL A 49 2.93 -10.03 -3.04
N CYS A 50 3.84 -9.68 -3.95
CA CYS A 50 5.03 -8.89 -3.63
C CYS A 50 4.73 -7.40 -3.63
N ARG A 51 5.20 -6.70 -2.60
CA ARG A 51 4.95 -5.28 -2.36
C ARG A 51 6.26 -4.55 -2.09
N CYS A 52 6.23 -3.25 -2.36
CA CYS A 52 7.31 -2.37 -1.99
C CYS A 52 7.39 -2.18 -0.46
N PRO A 53 8.59 -1.98 0.09
CA PRO A 53 8.77 -1.65 1.49
C PRO A 53 8.05 -0.34 1.86
N VAL A 54 7.80 -0.16 3.15
CA VAL A 54 7.20 1.08 3.66
C VAL A 54 8.06 2.28 3.26
N GLY A 55 7.42 3.35 2.78
CA GLY A 55 8.10 4.54 2.25
C GLY A 55 8.39 4.48 0.74
N TYR A 56 8.04 3.37 0.09
CA TYR A 56 8.20 3.17 -1.35
C TYR A 56 6.86 2.79 -1.99
N HIS A 57 6.72 3.08 -3.28
CA HIS A 57 5.60 2.66 -4.10
C HIS A 57 6.11 2.01 -5.39
N ASP A 58 5.23 1.25 -6.04
CA ASP A 58 5.51 0.71 -7.36
C ASP A 58 5.47 1.84 -8.40
N SER A 59 6.52 1.94 -9.20
CA SER A 59 6.61 2.81 -10.36
C SER A 59 7.25 2.03 -11.51
N LEU A 60 6.45 1.69 -12.52
CA LEU A 60 6.86 0.89 -13.68
C LEU A 60 7.54 -0.46 -13.32
N GLY A 61 7.10 -1.10 -12.23
CA GLY A 61 7.66 -2.37 -11.77
C GLY A 61 8.94 -2.25 -10.94
N GLU A 62 9.33 -1.04 -10.55
CA GLU A 62 10.39 -0.78 -9.57
C GLU A 62 9.82 -0.12 -8.31
N CYS A 63 10.43 -0.40 -7.16
CA CYS A 63 10.07 0.28 -5.92
C CYS A 63 10.80 1.60 -5.80
N CYS A 64 10.08 2.69 -6.04
CA CYS A 64 10.57 4.04 -5.92
C CYS A 64 10.14 4.69 -4.60
N PRO A 65 10.95 5.56 -4.00
CA PRO A 65 10.55 6.32 -2.82
C PRO A 65 9.23 7.07 -3.05
N VAL A 66 8.45 7.30 -2.00
CA VAL A 66 7.26 8.15 -2.11
C VAL A 66 7.60 9.52 -2.72
N ASN A 67 6.72 10.02 -3.60
CA ASN A 67 6.90 11.26 -4.36
C ASN A 67 8.08 11.20 -5.36
N SER A 68 8.20 10.06 -6.04
CA SER A 68 9.17 9.90 -7.13
C SER A 68 8.61 9.02 -8.24
N THR A 69 9.19 9.12 -9.43
CA THR A 69 8.77 8.35 -10.60
C THR A 69 9.99 7.65 -11.21
N PHE A 70 9.83 6.42 -11.69
CA PHE A 70 10.88 5.72 -12.40
C PHE A 70 11.02 6.25 -13.83
N ASP A 71 12.20 6.76 -14.21
CA ASP A 71 12.47 7.28 -15.56
C ASP A 71 12.94 6.18 -16.55
N GLY A 72 12.96 4.91 -16.11
CA GLY A 72 13.47 3.78 -16.88
C GLY A 72 14.91 3.37 -16.52
N SER A 73 15.59 4.14 -15.66
CA SER A 73 16.91 3.77 -15.13
C SER A 73 17.03 3.96 -13.62
N TYR A 74 16.46 5.03 -13.07
CA TYR A 74 16.46 5.32 -11.65
C TYR A 74 15.22 6.13 -11.29
N CYS A 75 14.89 6.16 -9.99
CA CYS A 75 13.78 6.95 -9.47
C CYS A 75 14.19 8.42 -9.38
N VAL A 76 13.39 9.30 -9.96
CA VAL A 76 13.54 10.75 -9.90
C VAL A 76 12.44 11.34 -9.03
N CYS A 77 12.78 12.24 -8.10
CA CYS A 77 11.75 12.90 -7.28
C CYS A 77 10.78 13.70 -8.17
N ASP A 78 9.50 13.65 -7.82
CA ASP A 78 8.45 14.41 -8.49
C ASP A 78 8.67 15.91 -8.30
N VAL A 79 8.04 16.72 -9.16
CA VAL A 79 8.15 18.19 -9.08
C VAL A 79 7.70 18.70 -7.71
N GLY A 80 8.56 19.49 -7.06
CA GLY A 80 8.33 20.01 -5.70
C GLY A 80 8.97 19.17 -4.58
N TYR A 81 9.66 18.08 -4.93
CA TYR A 81 10.42 17.25 -4.00
C TYR A 81 11.91 17.25 -4.36
N SER A 82 12.77 17.17 -3.36
CA SER A 82 14.22 17.00 -3.54
C SER A 82 14.73 15.76 -2.82
N GLY A 83 15.73 15.11 -3.39
CA GLY A 83 16.39 13.95 -2.78
C GLY A 83 17.19 14.37 -1.54
N GLN A 84 16.91 13.73 -0.41
CA GLN A 84 17.71 13.79 0.81
C GLN A 84 18.06 12.37 1.23
N GLY A 85 19.20 11.86 0.76
CA GLY A 85 19.52 10.44 0.89
C GLY A 85 18.68 9.60 -0.07
N ASP A 86 18.01 8.58 0.45
CA ASP A 86 17.13 7.68 -0.33
C ASP A 86 15.66 8.16 -0.37
N ASP A 87 15.35 9.28 0.27
CA ASP A 87 13.99 9.83 0.37
C ASP A 87 13.80 11.09 -0.50
N CYS A 88 12.59 11.26 -1.04
CA CYS A 88 12.15 12.49 -1.70
C CYS A 88 11.32 13.32 -0.72
N ILE A 89 11.88 14.44 -0.28
CA ILE A 89 11.27 15.32 0.71
C ILE A 89 10.76 16.58 0.04
N ALA A 90 9.55 17.00 0.43
CA ALA A 90 8.94 18.21 -0.09
C ALA A 90 9.84 19.40 0.21
N THR A 91 10.31 20.08 -0.83
CA THR A 91 11.01 21.34 -0.66
C THR A 91 9.96 22.43 -0.63
N CYS A 92 9.72 22.98 0.55
CA CYS A 92 9.12 24.30 0.66
C CYS A 92 10.18 25.31 0.18
N GLN A 93 10.42 25.40 -1.14
CA GLN A 93 11.20 26.49 -1.68
C GLN A 93 10.36 27.76 -1.56
N VAL A 94 10.57 28.48 -0.46
CA VAL A 94 10.22 29.89 -0.34
C VAL A 94 11.13 30.65 -1.31
N GLY A 95 10.67 30.76 -2.56
CA GLY A 95 11.29 31.58 -3.61
C GLY A 95 12.22 30.80 -4.54
N ASP A 96 11.66 30.27 -5.62
CA ASP A 96 12.34 30.28 -6.91
C ASP A 96 11.29 30.39 -8.03
N ASP A 97 11.21 31.57 -8.62
CA ASP A 97 10.20 31.97 -9.59
C ASP A 97 10.42 31.34 -10.99
N THR A 98 11.13 30.21 -11.11
CA THR A 98 11.51 29.63 -12.42
C THR A 98 10.94 28.26 -12.76
N VAL A 99 10.08 27.68 -11.91
CA VAL A 99 9.28 26.51 -12.32
C VAL A 99 8.00 27.00 -12.97
N GLY A 100 7.94 26.86 -14.30
CA GLY A 100 6.83 27.32 -15.13
C GLY A 100 5.46 26.94 -14.59
N ALA A 101 4.61 27.97 -14.44
CA ALA A 101 3.16 27.90 -14.39
C ALA A 101 2.56 26.68 -13.65
N VAL A 102 2.83 26.57 -12.35
CA VAL A 102 1.71 26.17 -11.50
C VAL A 102 0.68 27.29 -11.63
N ALA A 103 -0.47 26.98 -12.21
CA ALA A 103 -1.61 27.88 -12.19
C ALA A 103 -1.72 28.39 -10.75
N GLU A 104 -1.67 29.71 -10.58
CA GLU A 104 -1.84 30.32 -9.27
C GLU A 104 -3.00 29.61 -8.59
N PRO A 105 -2.88 29.12 -7.34
CA PRO A 105 -4.08 28.95 -6.56
C PRO A 105 -4.62 30.37 -6.50
N THR A 106 -5.59 30.66 -7.36
CA THR A 106 -6.44 31.81 -7.21
C THR A 106 -7.19 31.49 -5.93
N LEU A 107 -6.54 31.76 -4.80
CA LEU A 107 -7.17 32.36 -3.64
C LEU A 107 -7.76 33.66 -4.18
N ARG A 108 -8.87 33.51 -4.92
CA ARG A 108 -9.93 34.48 -5.01
C ARG A 108 -10.39 34.63 -3.58
N ALA A 109 -9.65 35.42 -2.82
CA ALA A 109 -10.17 36.26 -1.79
C ALA A 109 -11.18 37.18 -2.50
N THR A 110 -12.33 36.61 -2.88
CA THR A 110 -13.57 37.38 -2.89
C THR A 110 -13.90 37.52 -1.41
N LEU A 111 -13.12 38.36 -0.72
CA LEU A 111 -13.60 38.94 0.51
C LEU A 111 -14.93 39.58 0.12
N PRO A 112 -16.08 39.18 0.69
CA PRO A 112 -17.27 39.98 0.50
C PRO A 112 -16.93 41.38 1.00
N ALA A 113 -17.21 42.39 0.16
CA ALA A 113 -17.05 43.81 0.46
C ALA A 113 -18.03 44.27 1.57
N SER A 114 -18.07 43.55 2.69
CA SER A 114 -18.97 43.79 3.82
C SER A 114 -18.28 43.72 5.17
N TRP A 115 -16.94 43.60 5.20
CA TRP A 115 -16.16 43.80 6.41
C TRP A 115 -15.55 45.21 6.35
N ASP A 116 -16.42 46.20 6.18
CA ASP A 116 -16.09 47.59 6.47
C ASP A 116 -15.71 47.69 7.95
N GLU A 117 -14.53 48.23 8.17
CA GLU A 117 -13.92 48.49 9.47
C GLU A 117 -14.70 49.58 10.21
N ASN A 118 -15.68 49.22 11.04
CA ASN A 118 -16.32 50.23 11.90
C ASN A 118 -16.86 49.73 13.25
N TRP A 119 -16.13 48.84 13.93
CA TRP A 119 -16.49 48.39 15.29
C TRP A 119 -15.49 48.82 16.38
N TYR A 120 -14.74 49.89 16.16
CA TYR A 120 -13.99 50.57 17.23
C TYR A 120 -14.18 52.09 17.16
N ALA A 121 -15.38 52.54 17.51
CA ALA A 121 -15.60 53.89 18.02
C ALA A 121 -16.49 53.77 19.27
N SER A 122 -15.83 53.56 20.41
CA SER A 122 -16.38 53.81 21.75
C SER A 122 -15.99 55.22 22.16
#